data_AF-A0A0F8SZ38-F1
#
_entry.id   AF-A0A0F8SZ38-F1
#
_cell.length_a   1.000
_cell.length_b   1.000
_cell.length_c   1.000
_cell.angle_alpha   90.00
_cell.angle_beta   90.00
_cell.angle_gamma   90.00
#
_symmetry.space_group_name_H-M   'P 1'
#
loop_
_entity.id
_entity.type
_entity.pdbx_description
1 polymer ?
#
loop_
_entity_poly.entity_id
_entity_poly.type
_entity_poly.pdbx_seq_one_letter_code
_entity_poly.pdbx_strand_id
1 'polypeptide(L)'
;MKINKYLIWFLALFLFVVGVTFMPKGDTEYPSNNTEYPSNNTEYPSNNTSNMKNVILQMTSTLENSDTQLHFNYAENLGDERGITFGCIGFCTGTYDGNILIKHYTELNPDNTLAKYIPALDKIDTGPHDAADGDGNPSVEGLSGFIQDVNSCDDPLFKNAQIDKLDELYYNPAMEIADSIGAKNPLTKAFIYDMCVRHGVDQTEDIIKDAGTTPKQGTDENTYLQKLISLRDAKLKQEGIEDVNRNQGYKKLLNSGNVDLKTPFTFVAYGDSFTIDGKLYLGEYQQ
;
A
#
# COMPACT_ATOMS: atom_id res chain seq x y z
N MET A 1 4.38 32.40 11.72
CA MET A 1 3.52 31.81 10.67
C MET A 1 3.28 30.37 11.09
N LYS A 2 2.07 30.03 11.55
CA LYS A 2 1.74 28.68 12.02
C LYS A 2 1.63 27.78 10.79
N ILE A 3 2.57 26.85 10.65
CA ILE A 3 2.56 25.83 9.59
C ILE A 3 1.33 24.95 9.85
N ASN A 4 0.45 24.84 8.86
CA ASN A 4 -0.73 23.99 8.93
C ASN A 4 -0.24 22.54 8.87
N LYS A 5 -0.42 21.77 9.97
CA LYS A 5 0.14 20.42 10.15
C LYS A 5 -0.50 19.34 9.26
N TYR A 6 -1.44 19.71 8.41
CA TYR A 6 -2.24 18.81 7.58
C TYR A 6 -1.89 18.87 6.09
N LEU A 7 -0.76 19.48 5.72
CA LEU A 7 -0.31 19.57 4.34
C LEU A 7 1.04 18.88 4.18
N ILE A 8 1.06 17.57 4.46
CA ILE A 8 2.12 16.68 4.00
C ILE A 8 1.54 15.98 2.79
N TRP A 9 2.03 16.36 1.62
CA TRP A 9 1.51 15.97 0.33
C TRP A 9 1.67 14.46 0.15
N PHE A 10 0.57 13.72 0.18
CA PHE A 10 0.52 12.33 -0.29
C PHE A 10 0.72 12.35 -1.80
N LEU A 11 1.97 12.23 -2.24
CA LEU A 11 2.30 11.85 -3.60
C LEU A 11 2.90 10.46 -3.55
N ALA A 12 2.07 9.50 -3.12
CA ALA A 12 2.35 8.10 -3.38
C ALA A 12 1.97 7.82 -4.82
N LEU A 13 2.98 7.87 -5.70
CA LEU A 13 2.86 7.51 -7.10
C LEU A 13 2.70 5.98 -7.18
N PHE A 14 1.52 5.45 -6.89
CA PHE A 14 1.24 4.03 -7.10
C PHE A 14 1.21 3.78 -8.61
N LEU A 15 2.25 3.11 -9.12
CA LEU A 15 2.29 2.66 -10.51
C LEU A 15 1.74 1.24 -10.59
N PHE A 16 0.44 1.11 -10.87
CA PHE A 16 -0.25 -0.17 -10.90
C PHE A 16 -0.48 -0.61 -12.36
N VAL A 17 0.57 -1.11 -13.01
CA VAL A 17 0.42 -1.78 -14.30
C VAL A 17 0.05 -3.24 -14.03
N VAL A 18 -1.24 -3.55 -13.88
CA VAL A 18 -1.65 -4.94 -14.14
C VAL A 18 -1.46 -5.14 -15.64
N GLY A 19 -0.47 -5.94 -16.02
CA GLY A 19 -0.30 -6.39 -17.39
C GLY A 19 -1.51 -7.19 -17.87
N VAL A 20 -2.60 -6.51 -18.26
CA VAL A 20 -3.68 -7.10 -19.05
C VAL A 20 -3.13 -7.28 -20.46
N THR A 21 -2.37 -8.35 -20.64
CA THR A 21 -2.10 -8.86 -21.98
C THR A 21 -3.44 -9.12 -22.65
N PHE A 22 -3.66 -8.47 -23.80
CA PHE A 22 -4.84 -8.59 -24.65
C PHE A 22 -5.34 -10.04 -24.70
N MET A 23 -6.44 -10.34 -24.01
CA MET A 23 -7.21 -11.55 -24.26
C MET A 23 -8.10 -11.30 -25.48
N PRO A 24 -7.96 -12.07 -26.57
CA PRO A 24 -8.83 -11.92 -27.71
C PRO A 24 -10.26 -12.29 -27.33
N LYS A 25 -11.19 -11.50 -27.84
CA LYS A 25 -12.65 -11.69 -27.74
C LYS A 25 -13.02 -13.10 -28.24
N GLY A 26 -13.31 -14.00 -27.33
CA GLY A 26 -13.77 -15.35 -27.61
C GLY A 26 -14.60 -15.85 -26.44
N ASP A 27 -15.85 -16.20 -26.72
CA ASP A 27 -16.82 -16.73 -25.77
C ASP A 27 -16.20 -17.87 -24.96
N THR A 28 -15.87 -17.61 -23.69
CA THR A 28 -15.46 -18.65 -22.75
C THR A 28 -16.10 -18.37 -21.40
N GLU A 29 -17.01 -19.27 -21.07
CA GLU A 29 -17.57 -19.55 -19.76
C GLU A 29 -16.48 -19.41 -18.68
N TYR A 30 -16.72 -18.55 -17.67
CA TYR A 30 -15.87 -18.51 -16.47
C TYR A 30 -15.83 -19.93 -15.88
N PRO A 31 -14.66 -20.58 -15.76
CA PRO A 31 -14.62 -21.88 -15.11
C PRO A 31 -14.95 -21.66 -13.63
N SER A 32 -16.06 -22.23 -13.16
CA SER A 32 -16.33 -22.40 -11.73
C SER A 32 -15.33 -23.40 -11.17
N ASN A 33 -14.13 -22.93 -10.84
CA ASN A 33 -13.17 -23.74 -10.11
C ASN A 33 -13.51 -23.62 -8.63
N ASN A 34 -14.21 -24.63 -8.13
CA ASN A 34 -14.13 -25.09 -6.74
C ASN A 34 -12.67 -25.45 -6.45
N THR A 35 -11.83 -24.44 -6.22
CA THR A 35 -10.65 -24.59 -5.40
C THR A 35 -11.02 -24.06 -4.04
N GLU A 36 -11.30 -25.00 -3.14
CA GLU A 36 -11.36 -24.77 -1.72
C GLU A 36 -10.03 -24.10 -1.31
N TYR A 37 -10.02 -22.77 -1.23
CA TYR A 37 -8.96 -22.05 -0.56
C TYR A 37 -8.94 -22.60 0.87
N PRO A 38 -7.77 -23.02 1.40
CA PRO A 38 -7.72 -23.38 2.80
C PRO A 38 -8.22 -22.17 3.57
N SER A 39 -9.30 -22.37 4.33
CA SER A 39 -9.76 -21.45 5.35
C SER A 39 -8.58 -21.25 6.30
N ASN A 40 -7.77 -20.24 6.01
CA ASN A 40 -6.83 -19.73 6.96
C ASN A 40 -7.69 -19.03 8.00
N ASN A 41 -8.07 -19.79 9.03
CA ASN A 41 -8.27 -19.26 10.36
C ASN A 41 -6.97 -18.56 10.78
N THR A 42 -6.70 -17.38 10.23
CA THR A 42 -5.92 -16.37 10.92
C THR A 42 -6.84 -15.80 11.97
N GLU A 43 -6.93 -16.54 13.07
CA GLU A 43 -7.19 -15.94 14.37
C GLU A 43 -6.18 -14.80 14.50
N TYR A 44 -6.63 -13.56 14.25
CA TYR A 44 -5.82 -12.37 14.47
C TYR A 44 -5.45 -12.37 15.95
N PRO A 45 -4.19 -12.62 16.31
CA PRO A 45 -3.83 -12.87 17.69
C PRO A 45 -4.09 -11.61 18.49
N SER A 46 -4.72 -11.80 19.65
CA SER A 46 -5.04 -10.78 20.64
C SER A 46 -3.89 -9.76 20.85
N ASN A 47 -4.27 -8.48 20.89
CA ASN A 47 -3.52 -7.22 21.02
C ASN A 47 -2.35 -7.13 22.04
N ASN A 48 -1.36 -8.02 22.05
CA ASN A 48 -0.15 -7.78 22.88
C ASN A 48 1.18 -8.40 22.43
N THR A 49 1.28 -8.91 21.19
CA THR A 49 2.59 -9.26 20.59
C THR A 49 2.73 -8.55 19.24
N SER A 50 3.78 -7.74 19.09
CA SER A 50 4.11 -7.07 17.83
C SER A 50 4.43 -8.12 16.76
N ASN A 51 3.50 -8.39 15.84
CA ASN A 51 3.83 -9.13 14.62
C ASN A 51 4.66 -8.21 13.69
N MET A 52 5.53 -8.78 12.84
CA MET A 52 6.37 -8.02 11.91
C MET A 52 5.54 -7.11 10.99
N LYS A 53 4.37 -7.61 10.56
CA LYS A 53 3.43 -6.88 9.72
C LYS A 53 3.02 -5.55 10.33
N ASN A 54 2.67 -5.52 11.61
CA ASN A 54 2.26 -4.31 12.31
C ASN A 54 3.37 -3.27 12.33
N VAL A 55 4.61 -3.71 12.57
CA VAL A 55 5.78 -2.81 12.54
C VAL A 55 5.97 -2.20 11.14
N ILE A 56 5.89 -3.03 10.10
CA ILE A 56 6.01 -2.60 8.70
C ILE A 56 4.91 -1.59 8.35
N LEU A 57 3.68 -1.88 8.74
CA LEU A 57 2.52 -1.03 8.51
C LEU A 57 2.63 0.30 9.29
N GLN A 58 3.08 0.31 10.55
CA GLN A 58 3.34 1.54 11.29
C GLN A 58 4.41 2.40 10.60
N MET A 59 5.53 1.79 10.17
CA MET A 59 6.60 2.50 9.46
C MET A 59 6.07 3.14 8.18
N THR A 60 5.31 2.38 7.38
CA THR A 60 4.72 2.87 6.14
C THR A 60 3.70 3.97 6.40
N SER A 61 2.86 3.83 7.43
CA SER A 61 1.90 4.88 7.79
C SER A 61 2.57 6.19 8.18
N THR A 62 3.76 6.17 8.78
CA THR A 62 4.46 7.44 9.07
C THR A 62 4.96 8.14 7.82
N LEU A 63 5.20 7.39 6.74
CA LEU A 63 5.60 7.93 5.44
C LEU A 63 4.41 8.40 4.62
N GLU A 64 3.27 7.71 4.74
CA GLU A 64 2.04 8.13 4.05
C GLU A 64 1.34 9.26 4.83
N ASN A 65 0.99 9.00 6.09
CA ASN A 65 0.06 9.81 6.87
C ASN A 65 0.70 10.69 7.95
N SER A 66 2.02 10.61 8.16
CA SER A 66 2.69 11.24 9.31
C SER A 66 2.04 10.87 10.66
N ASP A 67 1.51 9.66 10.73
CA ASP A 67 0.96 9.01 11.92
C ASP A 67 1.47 7.56 11.95
N THR A 68 1.53 6.97 13.14
CA THR A 68 1.85 5.56 13.32
C THR A 68 0.64 4.65 13.11
N GLN A 69 -0.58 5.19 13.06
CA GLN A 69 -1.81 4.43 12.93
C GLN A 69 -2.37 4.49 11.51
N LEU A 70 -3.19 3.52 11.15
CA LEU A 70 -3.87 3.47 9.85
C LEU A 70 -5.16 4.30 9.89
N HIS A 71 -5.45 5.01 8.80
CA HIS A 71 -6.63 5.86 8.65
C HIS A 71 -7.63 5.25 7.65
N PHE A 72 -8.60 4.49 8.16
CA PHE A 72 -9.54 3.76 7.30
C PHE A 72 -10.63 4.64 6.66
N ASN A 73 -10.94 5.78 7.25
CA ASN A 73 -12.00 6.68 6.78
C ASN A 73 -11.43 7.96 6.16
N TYR A 74 -10.16 7.99 5.76
CA TYR A 74 -9.61 9.10 5.00
C TYR A 74 -10.17 9.09 3.57
N ALA A 75 -10.53 10.24 3.01
CA ALA A 75 -10.82 10.42 1.59
C ALA A 75 -10.59 11.88 1.14
N GLU A 76 -9.86 12.07 0.04
CA GLU A 76 -9.56 13.38 -0.54
C GLU A 76 -9.31 13.26 -2.05
N ASN A 77 -9.70 14.28 -2.83
CA ASN A 77 -9.18 14.42 -4.21
C ASN A 77 -7.95 15.33 -4.14
N LEU A 78 -6.78 14.74 -4.31
CA LEU A 78 -5.49 15.42 -4.17
C LEU A 78 -5.10 16.24 -5.41
N GLY A 79 -5.83 16.09 -6.52
CA GLY A 79 -5.48 16.72 -7.79
C GLY A 79 -4.22 16.13 -8.43
N ASP A 80 -3.82 14.91 -8.04
CA ASP A 80 -2.64 14.18 -8.53
C ASP A 80 -2.96 13.27 -9.73
N GLU A 81 -4.10 13.52 -10.37
CA GLU A 81 -4.64 12.83 -11.54
C GLU A 81 -5.11 11.39 -11.33
N ARG A 82 -5.20 10.91 -10.07
CA ARG A 82 -5.71 9.57 -9.72
C ARG A 82 -7.16 9.53 -9.25
N GLY A 83 -7.85 10.67 -9.30
CA GLY A 83 -9.22 10.81 -8.81
C GLY A 83 -9.28 11.07 -7.31
N ILE A 84 -10.10 10.30 -6.57
CA ILE A 84 -10.20 10.40 -5.11
C ILE A 84 -9.32 9.32 -4.48
N THR A 85 -8.39 9.73 -3.63
CA THR A 85 -7.56 8.87 -2.78
C THR A 85 -8.27 8.63 -1.45
N PHE A 86 -8.35 7.39 -0.98
CA PHE A 86 -9.07 7.03 0.24
C PHE A 86 -8.53 5.77 0.95
N GLY A 87 -8.89 5.63 2.23
CA GLY A 87 -8.55 4.46 3.05
C GLY A 87 -7.10 4.44 3.56
N CYS A 88 -6.73 3.32 4.18
CA CYS A 88 -5.54 3.20 5.03
C CYS A 88 -4.19 3.28 4.31
N ILE A 89 -4.17 3.04 3.00
CA ILE A 89 -2.99 3.09 2.15
C ILE A 89 -3.17 4.00 0.93
N GLY A 90 -4.30 4.72 0.83
CA GLY A 90 -4.57 5.60 -0.31
C GLY A 90 -4.98 4.87 -1.59
N PHE A 91 -5.96 3.97 -1.50
CA PHE A 91 -6.65 3.43 -2.69
C PHE A 91 -7.21 4.58 -3.53
N CYS A 92 -7.19 4.48 -4.87
CA CYS A 92 -7.70 5.58 -5.71
C CYS A 92 -8.85 5.13 -6.62
N THR A 93 -9.80 6.03 -6.84
CA THR A 93 -10.95 5.76 -7.72
C THR A 93 -10.57 5.70 -9.19
N GLY A 94 -9.40 6.22 -9.56
CA GLY A 94 -8.87 6.27 -10.91
C GLY A 94 -7.72 5.32 -11.19
N THR A 95 -7.48 4.31 -10.34
CA THR A 95 -6.39 3.32 -10.48
C THR A 95 -6.87 1.89 -10.24
N TYR A 96 -8.17 1.62 -10.45
CA TYR A 96 -8.86 0.33 -10.27
C TYR A 96 -8.97 -0.21 -8.84
N ASP A 97 -7.93 -0.08 -8.03
CA ASP A 97 -7.85 -0.64 -6.67
C ASP A 97 -8.94 -0.10 -5.73
N GLY A 98 -9.33 1.16 -5.89
CA GLY A 98 -10.48 1.73 -5.20
C GLY A 98 -11.79 1.01 -5.54
N ASN A 99 -12.04 0.70 -6.82
CA ASN A 99 -13.25 -0.03 -7.23
C ASN A 99 -13.21 -1.49 -6.75
N ILE A 100 -12.05 -2.14 -6.83
CA ILE A 100 -11.82 -3.49 -6.28
C ILE A 100 -12.17 -3.53 -4.78
N LEU A 101 -11.73 -2.53 -4.01
CA LEU A 101 -12.06 -2.41 -2.59
C LEU A 101 -13.57 -2.24 -2.37
N ILE A 102 -14.25 -1.32 -3.07
CA ILE A 102 -15.69 -1.10 -2.86
C ILE A 102 -16.52 -2.33 -3.25
N LYS A 103 -16.14 -3.04 -4.31
CA LYS A 103 -16.77 -4.31 -4.70
C LYS A 103 -16.58 -5.36 -3.61
N HIS A 104 -15.37 -5.53 -3.11
CA HIS A 104 -15.10 -6.49 -2.04
C HIS A 104 -15.83 -6.13 -0.73
N TYR A 105 -15.85 -4.86 -0.35
CA TYR A 105 -16.66 -4.42 0.79
C TYR A 105 -18.16 -4.73 0.59
N THR A 106 -18.65 -4.63 -0.65
CA THR A 106 -20.03 -4.99 -1.00
C THR A 106 -20.30 -6.50 -0.96
N GLU A 107 -19.30 -7.34 -1.20
CA GLU A 107 -19.40 -8.78 -0.97
C GLU A 107 -19.54 -9.09 0.53
N LEU A 108 -18.79 -8.38 1.38
CA LEU A 108 -18.85 -8.55 2.84
C LEU A 108 -20.13 -7.94 3.46
N ASN A 109 -20.60 -6.82 2.92
CA ASN A 109 -21.81 -6.14 3.36
C ASN A 109 -22.63 -5.64 2.13
N PRO A 110 -23.59 -6.42 1.62
CA PRO A 110 -24.36 -6.05 0.43
C PRO A 110 -25.19 -4.76 0.55
N ASP A 111 -25.56 -4.35 1.77
CA ASP A 111 -26.40 -3.18 2.04
C ASP A 111 -25.58 -1.92 2.37
N ASN A 112 -24.25 -1.95 2.16
CA ASN A 112 -23.38 -0.83 2.53
C ASN A 112 -23.64 0.45 1.70
N THR A 113 -23.36 1.61 2.31
CA THR A 113 -23.62 2.92 1.69
C THR A 113 -22.77 3.19 0.45
N LEU A 114 -21.59 2.57 0.34
CA LEU A 114 -20.64 2.81 -0.76
C LEU A 114 -20.99 2.02 -2.02
N ALA A 115 -21.78 0.95 -1.93
CA ALA A 115 -22.20 0.12 -3.06
C ALA A 115 -22.86 0.93 -4.19
N LYS A 116 -23.56 2.03 -3.86
CA LYS A 116 -24.21 2.92 -4.84
C LYS A 116 -23.23 3.60 -5.81
N TYR A 117 -21.93 3.63 -5.48
CA TYR A 117 -20.89 4.23 -6.32
C TYR A 117 -20.28 3.26 -7.33
N ILE A 118 -20.48 1.94 -7.19
CA ILE A 118 -19.89 0.93 -8.09
C ILE A 118 -20.17 1.23 -9.57
N PRO A 119 -21.39 1.59 -10.01
CA PRO A 119 -21.63 1.89 -11.43
C PRO A 119 -20.80 3.08 -11.96
N ALA A 120 -20.51 4.08 -11.13
CA ALA A 120 -19.67 5.20 -11.50
C ALA A 120 -18.19 4.80 -11.55
N LEU A 121 -17.74 4.01 -10.58
CA LEU A 121 -16.38 3.46 -10.55
C LEU A 121 -16.12 2.52 -11.75
N ASP A 122 -17.08 1.66 -12.11
CA ASP A 122 -17.00 0.83 -13.32
C ASP A 122 -16.84 1.67 -14.59
N LYS A 123 -17.56 2.79 -14.68
CA LYS A 123 -17.43 3.72 -15.82
C LYS A 123 -16.03 4.34 -15.86
N ILE A 124 -15.48 4.73 -14.71
CA ILE A 124 -14.11 5.27 -14.60
C ILE A 124 -13.09 4.22 -15.05
N ASP A 125 -13.17 3.01 -14.51
CA ASP A 125 -12.27 1.88 -14.84
C ASP A 125 -12.27 1.54 -16.34
N THR A 126 -13.43 1.62 -17.02
CA THR A 126 -13.52 1.39 -18.47
C THR A 126 -12.98 2.54 -19.33
N GLY A 127 -12.78 3.72 -18.73
CA GLY A 127 -12.23 4.89 -19.39
C GLY A 127 -10.72 4.80 -19.62
N PRO A 128 -10.13 5.77 -20.35
CA PRO A 128 -8.69 5.84 -20.51
C PRO A 128 -8.00 6.11 -19.16
N HIS A 129 -6.89 5.42 -18.94
CA HIS A 129 -5.97 5.63 -17.83
C HIS A 129 -4.63 6.08 -18.40
N ASP A 130 -4.59 7.32 -18.89
CA ASP A 130 -3.44 7.91 -19.57
C ASP A 130 -2.82 9.09 -18.81
N ALA A 131 -3.40 9.45 -17.66
CA ALA A 131 -2.86 10.45 -16.74
C ALA A 131 -1.90 9.80 -15.72
N ALA A 132 -1.30 10.61 -14.86
CA ALA A 132 -0.46 10.13 -13.76
C ALA A 132 0.68 9.16 -14.17
N ASP A 133 1.33 9.42 -15.31
CA ASP A 133 2.34 8.55 -15.95
C ASP A 133 1.80 7.29 -16.65
N GLY A 134 0.51 7.30 -17.00
CA GLY A 134 -0.10 6.32 -17.90
C GLY A 134 -0.90 5.22 -17.21
N ASP A 135 -1.33 5.46 -15.97
CA ASP A 135 -2.15 4.53 -15.20
C ASP A 135 -3.27 5.18 -14.38
N GLY A 136 -3.39 6.52 -14.42
CA GLY A 136 -4.40 7.27 -13.71
C GLY A 136 -5.57 7.72 -14.59
N ASN A 137 -6.76 7.71 -14.01
CA ASN A 137 -7.94 8.39 -14.54
C ASN A 137 -8.44 9.46 -13.55
N PRO A 138 -8.36 10.76 -13.89
CA PRO A 138 -8.71 11.83 -12.95
C PRO A 138 -10.22 12.03 -12.76
N SER A 139 -11.06 11.26 -13.47
CA SER A 139 -12.51 11.42 -13.45
C SER A 139 -13.08 11.15 -12.06
N VAL A 140 -13.99 12.03 -11.64
CA VAL A 140 -14.84 11.87 -10.45
C VAL A 140 -16.33 11.94 -10.81
N GLU A 141 -16.65 11.73 -12.08
CA GLU A 141 -18.03 11.76 -12.57
C GLU A 141 -18.87 10.67 -11.87
N GLY A 142 -20.01 11.05 -11.29
CA GLY A 142 -20.90 10.13 -10.57
C GLY A 142 -20.48 9.83 -9.13
N LEU A 143 -19.36 10.38 -8.64
CA LEU A 143 -18.86 10.19 -7.27
C LEU A 143 -19.27 11.33 -6.31
N SER A 144 -20.37 12.04 -6.61
CA SER A 144 -20.87 13.09 -5.72
C SER A 144 -21.24 12.50 -4.36
N GLY A 145 -20.68 13.06 -3.28
CA GLY A 145 -20.86 12.56 -1.91
C GLY A 145 -19.92 11.44 -1.49
N PHE A 146 -19.12 10.85 -2.41
CA PHE A 146 -18.25 9.70 -2.11
C PHE A 146 -17.30 9.98 -0.94
N ILE A 147 -16.60 11.13 -0.98
CA ILE A 147 -15.70 11.56 0.10
C ILE A 147 -16.43 11.65 1.45
N GLN A 148 -17.65 12.20 1.47
CA GLN A 148 -18.42 12.34 2.70
C GLN A 148 -18.83 10.96 3.26
N ASP A 149 -19.26 10.05 2.38
CA ASP A 149 -19.70 8.72 2.77
C ASP A 149 -18.53 7.86 3.27
N VAL A 150 -17.34 7.97 2.67
CA VAL A 150 -16.12 7.32 3.18
C VAL A 150 -15.72 7.90 4.53
N ASN A 151 -15.67 9.23 4.67
CA ASN A 151 -15.32 9.90 5.92
C ASN A 151 -16.26 9.52 7.07
N SER A 152 -17.53 9.25 6.76
CA SER A 152 -18.57 8.88 7.73
C SER A 152 -18.70 7.37 7.95
N CYS A 153 -17.93 6.54 7.23
CA CYS A 153 -18.03 5.09 7.31
C CYS A 153 -17.29 4.57 8.55
N ASP A 154 -18.05 4.06 9.53
CA ASP A 154 -17.53 3.44 10.75
C ASP A 154 -17.71 1.91 10.79
N ASP A 155 -18.25 1.32 9.72
CA ASP A 155 -18.49 -0.12 9.59
C ASP A 155 -17.17 -0.91 9.75
N PRO A 156 -17.07 -1.83 10.74
CA PRO A 156 -15.91 -2.72 10.89
C PRO A 156 -15.60 -3.55 9.63
N LEU A 157 -16.61 -3.92 8.82
CA LEU A 157 -16.41 -4.66 7.59
C LEU A 157 -15.71 -3.83 6.51
N PHE A 158 -15.85 -2.50 6.53
CA PHE A 158 -15.08 -1.64 5.63
C PHE A 158 -13.59 -1.63 5.98
N LYS A 159 -13.27 -1.70 7.28
CA LYS A 159 -11.87 -1.83 7.75
C LYS A 159 -11.29 -3.19 7.35
N ASN A 160 -12.06 -4.27 7.52
CA ASN A 160 -11.65 -5.60 7.10
C ASN A 160 -11.38 -5.65 5.60
N ALA A 161 -12.30 -5.14 4.78
CA ALA A 161 -12.11 -5.08 3.33
C ALA A 161 -10.82 -4.35 2.92
N GLN A 162 -10.47 -3.26 3.62
CA GLN A 162 -9.23 -2.54 3.38
C GLN A 162 -7.99 -3.33 3.77
N ILE A 163 -8.01 -4.06 4.89
CA ILE A 163 -6.91 -4.93 5.29
C ILE A 163 -6.75 -6.10 4.31
N ASP A 164 -7.85 -6.70 3.88
CA ASP A 164 -7.84 -7.82 2.92
C ASP A 164 -7.23 -7.36 1.58
N LYS A 165 -7.59 -6.18 1.08
CA LYS A 165 -7.01 -5.64 -0.16
C LYS A 165 -5.62 -5.06 -0.02
N LEU A 166 -5.27 -4.51 1.14
CA LEU A 166 -3.88 -4.20 1.46
C LEU A 166 -3.01 -5.46 1.37
N ASP A 167 -3.51 -6.57 1.93
CA ASP A 167 -2.79 -7.83 1.95
C ASP A 167 -2.63 -8.43 0.56
N GLU A 168 -3.75 -8.52 -0.17
CA GLU A 168 -3.80 -9.09 -1.51
C GLU A 168 -2.96 -8.31 -2.52
N LEU A 169 -3.06 -6.98 -2.53
CA LEU A 169 -2.48 -6.16 -3.58
C LEU A 169 -1.05 -5.69 -3.27
N TYR A 170 -0.67 -5.60 -1.99
CA TYR A 170 0.59 -4.98 -1.58
C TYR A 170 1.43 -5.84 -0.65
N TYR A 171 0.89 -6.27 0.50
CA TYR A 171 1.71 -6.96 1.51
C TYR A 171 2.18 -8.33 1.05
N ASN A 172 1.27 -9.17 0.54
CA ASN A 172 1.62 -10.52 0.10
C ASN A 172 2.58 -10.49 -1.10
N PRO A 173 2.35 -9.71 -2.18
CA PRO A 173 3.32 -9.55 -3.26
C PRO A 173 4.69 -9.08 -2.78
N ALA A 174 4.75 -8.10 -1.86
CA ALA A 174 6.02 -7.64 -1.29
C ALA A 174 6.77 -8.75 -0.53
N MET A 175 6.05 -9.59 0.22
CA MET A 175 6.65 -10.73 0.92
C MET A 175 7.13 -11.81 -0.05
N GLU A 176 6.38 -12.09 -1.11
CA GLU A 176 6.79 -13.02 -2.18
C GLU A 176 8.05 -12.54 -2.89
N ILE A 177 8.12 -11.25 -3.23
CA ILE A 177 9.31 -10.61 -3.78
C ILE A 177 10.49 -10.78 -2.82
N ALA A 178 10.31 -10.47 -1.54
CA ALA A 178 11.36 -10.60 -0.52
C ALA A 178 11.87 -12.05 -0.39
N ASP A 179 10.97 -13.03 -0.42
CA ASP A 179 11.31 -14.44 -0.33
C ASP A 179 12.01 -14.93 -1.63
N SER A 180 11.63 -14.40 -2.80
CA SER A 180 12.25 -14.72 -4.09
C SER A 180 13.74 -14.37 -4.13
N ILE A 181 14.12 -13.25 -3.50
CA ILE A 181 15.51 -12.77 -3.38
C ILE A 181 16.24 -13.35 -2.16
N GLY A 182 15.54 -14.10 -1.29
CA GLY A 182 16.09 -14.71 -0.08
C GLY A 182 16.31 -13.75 1.08
N ALA A 183 15.57 -12.65 1.15
CA ALA A 183 15.64 -11.69 2.25
C ALA A 183 15.09 -12.30 3.55
N LYS A 184 15.85 -12.17 4.63
CA LYS A 184 15.49 -12.69 5.97
C LYS A 184 15.22 -11.55 6.96
N ASN A 185 15.85 -10.39 6.77
CA ASN A 185 15.77 -9.29 7.71
C ASN A 185 14.41 -8.58 7.60
N PRO A 186 13.69 -8.39 8.72
CA PRO A 186 12.48 -7.57 8.77
C PRO A 186 12.64 -6.18 8.15
N LEU A 187 13.80 -5.53 8.30
CA LEU A 187 14.06 -4.22 7.68
C LEU A 187 14.07 -4.28 6.15
N THR A 188 14.62 -5.35 5.54
CA THR A 188 14.59 -5.55 4.08
C THR A 188 13.16 -5.75 3.61
N LYS A 189 12.38 -6.57 4.32
CA LYS A 189 10.96 -6.83 4.02
C LYS A 189 10.12 -5.55 4.13
N ALA A 190 10.36 -4.75 5.17
CA ALA A 190 9.72 -3.43 5.33
C ALA A 190 10.03 -2.50 4.15
N PHE A 191 11.30 -2.46 3.71
CA PHE A 191 11.71 -1.62 2.60
C PHE A 191 11.09 -2.04 1.27
N ILE A 192 10.96 -3.36 1.02
CA ILE A 192 10.30 -3.90 -0.18
C ILE A 192 8.81 -3.57 -0.16
N TYR A 193 8.13 -3.78 0.97
CA TYR A 193 6.73 -3.39 1.11
C TYR A 193 6.51 -1.91 0.83
N ASP A 194 7.36 -1.05 1.39
CA ASP A 194 7.29 0.39 1.16
C ASP A 194 7.56 0.79 -0.31
N MET A 195 8.40 0.04 -1.03
CA MET A 195 8.56 0.20 -2.47
C MET A 195 7.31 -0.23 -3.23
N CYS A 196 6.70 -1.36 -2.90
CA CYS A 196 5.47 -1.82 -3.53
C CYS A 196 4.33 -0.81 -3.33
N VAL A 197 4.26 -0.17 -2.16
CA VAL A 197 3.34 0.93 -1.91
C VAL A 197 3.70 2.15 -2.78
N ARG A 198 4.94 2.66 -2.71
CA ARG A 198 5.28 3.93 -3.37
C ARG A 198 5.57 3.87 -4.88
N HIS A 199 5.80 2.69 -5.44
CA HIS A 199 6.16 2.51 -6.85
C HIS A 199 5.33 1.44 -7.55
N GLY A 200 4.46 0.72 -6.83
CA GLY A 200 3.83 -0.49 -7.34
C GLY A 200 4.76 -1.71 -7.37
N VAL A 201 4.18 -2.87 -7.64
CA VAL A 201 4.89 -4.17 -7.65
C VAL A 201 5.90 -4.23 -8.79
N ASP A 202 5.48 -3.93 -10.03
CA ASP A 202 6.32 -4.04 -11.23
C ASP A 202 7.61 -3.21 -11.15
N GLN A 203 7.51 -1.94 -10.74
CA GLN A 203 8.70 -1.10 -10.61
C GLN A 203 9.58 -1.52 -9.44
N THR A 204 8.98 -2.11 -8.40
CA THR A 204 9.76 -2.70 -7.31
C THR A 204 10.59 -3.87 -7.82
N GLU A 205 10.03 -4.72 -8.67
CA GLU A 205 10.76 -5.81 -9.32
C GLU A 205 11.89 -5.31 -10.23
N ASP A 206 11.66 -4.23 -10.99
CA ASP A 206 12.69 -3.59 -11.81
C ASP A 206 13.86 -3.06 -10.97
N ILE A 207 13.59 -2.36 -9.86
CA ILE A 207 14.63 -1.88 -8.94
C ILE A 207 15.41 -3.06 -8.33
N ILE A 208 14.72 -4.15 -8.00
CA ILE A 208 15.34 -5.37 -7.45
C ILE A 208 16.24 -6.05 -8.47
N LYS A 209 15.81 -6.11 -9.73
CA LYS A 209 16.60 -6.63 -10.85
C LYS A 209 17.86 -5.78 -11.07
N ASP A 210 17.74 -4.47 -11.01
CA ASP A 210 18.87 -3.53 -11.14
C ASP A 210 19.87 -3.62 -9.98
N ALA A 211 19.43 -4.07 -8.80
CA ALA A 211 20.33 -4.32 -7.67
C ALA A 211 21.31 -5.49 -7.91
N GLY A 212 20.96 -6.41 -8.81
CA GLY A 212 21.82 -7.51 -9.25
C GLY A 212 21.81 -8.70 -8.28
N THR A 213 22.99 -9.23 -7.95
CA THR A 213 23.14 -10.48 -7.19
C THR A 213 22.45 -10.40 -5.82
N THR A 214 21.49 -11.28 -5.58
CA THR A 214 20.60 -11.23 -4.41
C THR A 214 21.18 -11.98 -3.19
N PRO A 215 20.60 -11.83 -1.99
CA PRO A 215 20.98 -12.62 -0.82
C PRO A 215 20.92 -14.14 -1.04
N LYS A 216 19.90 -14.61 -1.77
CA LYS A 216 19.77 -16.03 -2.18
C LYS A 216 20.94 -16.51 -3.04
N GLN A 217 21.62 -15.61 -3.73
CA GLN A 217 22.77 -15.87 -4.57
C GLN A 217 24.11 -15.62 -3.85
N GLY A 218 24.09 -15.28 -2.55
CA GLY A 218 25.28 -15.18 -1.71
C GLY A 218 25.75 -13.76 -1.38
N THR A 219 25.03 -12.71 -1.81
CA THR A 219 25.31 -11.34 -1.37
C THR A 219 24.93 -11.15 0.10
N ASP A 220 25.74 -10.42 0.87
CA ASP A 220 25.36 -10.02 2.22
C ASP A 220 24.07 -9.17 2.19
N GLU A 221 23.08 -9.50 3.01
CA GLU A 221 21.75 -8.89 2.94
C GLU A 221 21.78 -7.39 3.28
N ASN A 222 22.60 -6.96 4.22
CA ASN A 222 22.72 -5.55 4.58
C ASN A 222 23.37 -4.73 3.45
N THR A 223 24.38 -5.31 2.80
CA THR A 223 25.02 -4.75 1.61
C THR A 223 24.02 -4.64 0.45
N TYR A 224 23.19 -5.67 0.25
CA TYR A 224 22.14 -5.67 -0.77
C TYR A 224 21.07 -4.60 -0.49
N LEU A 225 20.58 -4.50 0.75
CA LEU A 225 19.62 -3.48 1.15
C LEU A 225 20.19 -2.06 0.99
N GLN A 226 21.46 -1.83 1.33
CA GLN A 226 22.10 -0.53 1.10
C GLN A 226 22.11 -0.15 -0.40
N LYS A 227 22.31 -1.14 -1.27
CA LYS A 227 22.25 -0.92 -2.73
C LYS A 227 20.82 -0.65 -3.20
N LEU A 228 19.82 -1.40 -2.74
CA LEU A 228 18.41 -1.12 -3.04
C LEU A 228 18.00 0.30 -2.64
N ILE A 229 18.36 0.71 -1.43
CA ILE A 229 18.11 2.08 -0.94
C ILE A 229 18.72 3.12 -1.87
N SER A 230 19.94 2.88 -2.36
CA SER A 230 20.63 3.82 -3.26
C SER A 230 19.97 3.91 -4.64
N LEU A 231 19.49 2.79 -5.18
CA LEU A 231 18.76 2.76 -6.44
C LEU A 231 17.41 3.49 -6.32
N ARG A 232 16.67 3.21 -5.25
CA ARG A 232 15.40 3.90 -4.98
C ARG A 232 15.61 5.40 -4.75
N ASP A 233 16.65 5.82 -4.04
CA ASP A 233 16.99 7.24 -3.90
C ASP A 233 17.21 7.92 -5.26
N ALA A 234 17.87 7.23 -6.20
CA ALA A 234 18.10 7.76 -7.54
C ALA A 234 16.78 7.88 -8.32
N LYS A 235 15.91 6.87 -8.22
CA LYS A 235 14.57 6.86 -8.81
C LYS A 235 13.69 8.01 -8.28
N LEU A 236 13.59 8.16 -6.95
CA LEU A 236 12.84 9.25 -6.31
C LEU A 236 13.33 10.63 -6.76
N LYS A 237 14.65 10.81 -6.93
CA LYS A 237 15.21 12.06 -7.48
C LYS A 237 14.88 12.28 -8.95
N GLN A 238 14.82 11.22 -9.74
CA GLN A 238 14.48 11.28 -11.16
C GLN A 238 13.01 11.65 -11.36
N GLU A 239 12.10 11.15 -10.51
CA GLU A 239 10.67 11.49 -10.52
C GLU A 239 10.44 12.99 -10.26
N GLY A 240 11.40 13.68 -9.61
CA GLY A 240 11.38 15.14 -9.50
C GLY A 240 10.34 15.71 -8.52
N ILE A 241 9.69 14.85 -7.72
CA ILE A 241 8.71 15.23 -6.70
C ILE A 241 9.36 15.33 -5.31
N GLU A 242 8.71 16.01 -4.36
CA GLU A 242 9.24 16.34 -3.02
C GLU A 242 9.32 15.14 -2.03
N ASP A 243 9.67 13.93 -2.52
CA ASP A 243 9.71 12.68 -1.73
C ASP A 243 11.13 12.09 -1.56
N VAL A 244 12.17 12.86 -1.87
CA VAL A 244 13.57 12.39 -1.90
C VAL A 244 14.14 11.97 -0.54
N ASN A 245 13.43 12.22 0.56
CA ASN A 245 13.86 11.92 1.93
C ASN A 245 13.18 10.69 2.54
N ARG A 246 12.27 10.01 1.83
CA ARG A 246 11.52 8.83 2.31
C ARG A 246 12.43 7.75 2.92
N ASN A 247 13.57 7.51 2.29
CA ASN A 247 14.49 6.43 2.69
C ASN A 247 15.37 6.76 3.90
N GLN A 248 15.29 7.96 4.49
CA GLN A 248 16.17 8.36 5.59
C GLN A 248 16.00 7.49 6.84
N GLY A 249 14.77 7.13 7.22
CA GLY A 249 14.50 6.24 8.34
C GLY A 249 15.13 4.86 8.16
N TYR A 250 14.98 4.27 6.97
CA TYR A 250 15.57 2.97 6.62
C TYR A 250 17.11 2.99 6.70
N LYS A 251 17.76 4.06 6.21
CA LYS A 251 19.21 4.24 6.33
C LYS A 251 19.66 4.29 7.79
N LYS A 252 18.92 5.01 8.65
CA LYS A 252 19.24 5.10 10.08
C LYS A 252 19.12 3.74 10.76
N LEU A 253 18.06 2.98 10.47
CA LEU A 253 17.89 1.63 11.02
C LEU A 253 18.99 0.68 10.57
N LEU A 254 19.34 0.67 9.29
CA LEU A 254 20.42 -0.14 8.74
C LEU A 254 21.76 0.20 9.42
N ASN A 255 22.10 1.49 9.54
CA ASN A 255 23.33 1.95 10.19
C ASN A 255 23.38 1.62 11.69
N SER A 256 22.23 1.62 12.37
CA SER A 256 22.13 1.25 13.79
C SER A 256 22.24 -0.26 14.04
N GLY A 257 22.09 -1.08 13.01
CA GLY A 257 22.05 -2.54 13.11
C GLY A 257 20.70 -3.10 13.56
N ASN A 258 19.64 -2.30 13.70
CA ASN A 258 18.29 -2.79 14.03
C ASN A 258 17.57 -3.39 12.81
N VAL A 259 18.22 -4.34 12.13
CA VAL A 259 17.70 -5.01 10.94
C VAL A 259 16.56 -5.99 11.26
N ASP A 260 16.48 -6.42 12.53
CA ASP A 260 15.42 -7.24 13.11
C ASP A 260 14.15 -6.44 13.46
N LEU A 261 14.20 -5.10 13.39
CA LEU A 261 13.12 -4.20 13.82
C LEU A 261 12.62 -4.47 15.25
N LYS A 262 13.54 -4.69 16.19
CA LYS A 262 13.21 -4.93 17.61
C LYS A 262 12.54 -3.70 18.20
N THR A 263 11.28 -3.84 18.62
CA THR A 263 10.47 -2.75 19.18
C THR A 263 10.71 -2.54 20.68
N PRO A 264 10.50 -1.32 21.20
CA PRO A 264 10.21 -0.11 20.44
C PRO A 264 11.49 0.48 19.82
N PHE A 265 11.35 1.17 18.68
CA PHE A 265 12.43 1.94 18.07
C PHE A 265 11.93 3.26 17.48
N THR A 266 12.85 4.19 17.23
CA THR A 266 12.53 5.45 16.56
C THR A 266 12.70 5.30 15.05
N PHE A 267 11.67 5.63 14.29
CA PHE A 267 11.71 5.76 12.84
C PHE A 267 11.63 7.23 12.42
N VAL A 268 12.33 7.62 11.36
CA VAL A 268 12.35 9.00 10.88
C VAL A 268 11.72 9.08 9.50
N ALA A 269 10.61 9.81 9.40
CA ALA A 269 9.90 10.10 8.17
C ALA A 269 9.92 11.63 7.96
N TYR A 270 10.45 12.09 6.82
CA TYR A 270 10.53 13.51 6.44
C TYR A 270 11.11 14.48 7.48
N GLY A 271 11.99 13.99 8.35
CA GLY A 271 12.62 14.77 9.42
C GLY A 271 11.92 14.68 10.78
N ASP A 272 10.68 14.20 10.81
CA ASP A 272 9.94 13.91 12.03
C ASP A 272 10.28 12.52 12.58
N SER A 273 10.21 12.38 13.91
CA SER A 273 10.57 11.15 14.62
C SER A 273 9.34 10.50 15.24
N PHE A 274 9.13 9.22 14.92
CA PHE A 274 8.00 8.42 15.34
C PHE A 274 8.47 7.24 16.18
N THR A 275 7.70 6.87 17.21
CA THR A 275 7.97 5.64 17.99
C THR A 275 7.19 4.49 17.37
N ILE A 276 7.91 3.48 16.90
CA ILE A 276 7.33 2.25 16.36
C ILE A 276 7.38 1.20 17.47
N ASP A 277 6.21 0.73 17.91
CA ASP A 277 6.05 -0.19 19.04
C ASP A 277 5.34 -1.51 18.66
N GLY A 278 4.90 -1.63 17.41
CA GLY A 278 4.19 -2.78 16.87
C GLY A 278 2.70 -2.83 17.21
N LYS A 279 2.16 -1.78 17.84
CA LYS A 279 0.75 -1.70 18.23
C LYS A 279 -0.04 -0.91 17.20
N LEU A 280 -0.71 -1.64 16.30
CA LEU A 280 -1.70 -1.07 15.40
C LEU A 280 -3.10 -1.26 15.96
N TYR A 281 -3.87 -0.19 15.99
CA TYR A 281 -5.29 -0.23 16.31
C TYR A 281 -6.09 -0.54 15.04
N LEU A 282 -6.41 -1.82 14.84
CA LEU A 282 -7.27 -2.27 13.73
C LEU A 282 -8.76 -2.26 14.09
N GLY A 283 -9.11 -1.79 15.29
CA GLY A 283 -10.45 -1.92 15.88
C GLY A 283 -10.59 -3.17 16.75
N GLU A 284 -11.59 -3.19 17.63
CA GLU A 284 -11.93 -4.42 18.37
C GLU A 284 -12.67 -5.36 17.41
N TYR A 285 -12.17 -6.60 17.25
CA TYR A 285 -12.98 -7.69 16.69
C TYR A 285 -14.11 -7.96 17.68
N GLN A 286 -15.31 -7.46 17.40
CA GLN A 286 -16.49 -7.99 18.08
C GLN A 286 -16.76 -9.37 17.46
N GLN A 287 -16.54 -10.41 18.28
CA GLN A 287 -16.91 -11.79 17.97
C GLN A 287 -18.41 -11.94 17.73
#